data_AF-A0A7X9J451-F1
#
_entry.id   AF-A0A7X9J451-F1
#
_cell.length_a   1.000
_cell.length_b   1.000
_cell.length_c   1.000
_cell.angle_alpha   90.00
_cell.angle_beta   90.00
_cell.angle_gamma   90.00
#
_symmetry.space_group_name_H-M   'P 1'
#
loop_
_entity.id
_entity.type
_entity.pdbx_description
1 polymer ?
#
loop_
_entity_poly.entity_id
_entity_poly.type
_entity_poly.pdbx_seq_one_letter_code
_entity_poly.pdbx_strand_id
1 'polypeptide(L)'
;MKSVRDIQIIQGGMGIGVSLWPLAKAVSKAGGLGVVSGVAIHVLVARVLQIGDPGGHIRRAAAAFPVPSIAREAISAYFVEGGKPREKPFKAVPIFTINPSQKLINLNVFANFAAVWLAKEGHD
;
A
#
# COMPACT_ATOMS: atom_id res chain seq x y z
N MET A 1 -12.30 5.91 -23.22
CA MET A 1 -12.42 5.86 -21.74
C MET A 1 -13.90 5.79 -21.40
N LYS A 2 -14.35 4.81 -20.60
CA LYS A 2 -15.76 4.75 -20.17
C LYS A 2 -16.11 5.98 -19.34
N SER A 3 -17.30 6.53 -19.50
CA SER A 3 -17.79 7.58 -18.59
C SER A 3 -17.99 6.98 -17.21
N VAL A 4 -17.81 7.77 -16.14
CA VAL A 4 -18.21 7.34 -14.77
C VAL A 4 -19.70 6.98 -14.73
N ARG A 5 -20.51 7.58 -15.61
CA ARG A 5 -21.95 7.26 -15.76
C ARG A 5 -22.22 5.86 -16.32
N ASP A 6 -21.23 5.24 -16.98
CA ASP A 6 -21.34 3.90 -17.56
C ASP A 6 -20.90 2.79 -16.58
N ILE A 7 -20.47 3.17 -15.36
CA ILE A 7 -19.97 2.25 -14.34
C ILE A 7 -21.14 1.74 -13.50
N GLN A 8 -21.41 0.44 -13.57
CA GLN A 8 -22.49 -0.21 -12.80
C GLN A 8 -22.09 -0.56 -11.36
N ILE A 9 -20.79 -0.75 -11.09
CA ILE A 9 -20.27 -1.15 -9.79
C ILE A 9 -19.16 -0.19 -9.37
N ILE A 10 -19.34 0.45 -8.22
CA ILE A 10 -18.27 1.17 -7.51
C ILE A 10 -17.98 0.40 -6.23
N GLN A 11 -16.75 -0.07 -6.09
CA GLN A 11 -16.30 -0.72 -4.86
C GLN A 11 -16.20 0.33 -3.75
N GLY A 12 -16.75 0.06 -2.57
CA GLY A 12 -16.57 0.93 -1.41
C GLY A 12 -15.12 0.95 -0.91
N GLY A 13 -14.73 2.06 -0.27
CA GLY A 13 -13.48 2.16 0.49
C GLY A 13 -13.64 1.59 1.90
N MET A 14 -13.62 0.26 2.04
CA MET A 14 -13.84 -0.40 3.31
C MET A 14 -12.56 -0.44 4.16
N GLY A 15 -12.58 0.29 5.28
CA GLY A 15 -11.71 0.13 6.47
C GLY A 15 -10.21 -0.16 6.25
N ILE A 16 -9.60 -0.75 7.28
CA ILE A 16 -8.18 -1.17 7.24
C ILE A 16 -8.11 -2.55 6.59
N GLY A 17 -7.41 -2.66 5.47
CA GLY A 17 -7.02 -3.95 4.88
C GLY A 17 -8.12 -4.69 4.09
N VAL A 18 -9.35 -4.17 4.03
CA VAL A 18 -10.45 -4.81 3.27
C VAL A 18 -10.42 -4.39 1.80
N SER A 19 -10.27 -3.09 1.53
CA SER A 19 -10.22 -2.52 0.17
C SER A 19 -8.79 -2.22 -0.29
N LEU A 20 -7.98 -3.27 -0.46
CA LEU A 20 -6.60 -3.15 -0.93
C LEU A 20 -6.46 -3.37 -2.44
N TRP A 21 -5.24 -3.17 -2.94
CA TRP A 21 -4.90 -3.23 -4.36
C TRP A 21 -5.38 -4.48 -5.10
N PRO A 22 -5.44 -5.71 -4.53
CA PRO A 22 -5.92 -6.87 -5.29
C PRO A 22 -7.40 -6.76 -5.63
N LEU A 23 -8.24 -6.31 -4.69
CA LEU A 23 -9.67 -6.11 -4.90
C LEU A 23 -9.93 -4.95 -5.85
N ALA A 24 -9.26 -3.81 -5.63
CA ALA A 24 -9.39 -2.64 -6.49
C ALA A 24 -9.02 -2.96 -7.95
N LYS A 25 -7.94 -3.71 -8.15
CA LYS A 25 -7.53 -4.21 -9.47
C LYS A 25 -8.56 -5.15 -10.06
N ALA A 26 -9.06 -6.13 -9.29
CA ALA A 26 -10.05 -7.08 -9.78
C ALA A 26 -11.35 -6.40 -10.23
N VAL A 27 -11.88 -5.47 -9.43
CA VAL A 27 -13.09 -4.70 -9.78
C VAL A 27 -12.87 -3.85 -11.03
N SER A 28 -11.73 -3.16 -11.11
CA SER A 28 -11.40 -2.32 -12.28
C SER A 28 -11.28 -3.15 -13.55
N LYS A 29 -10.64 -4.32 -13.48
CA LYS A 29 -10.54 -5.27 -14.60
C LYS A 29 -11.89 -5.87 -15.02
N ALA A 30 -12.83 -6.01 -14.09
CA ALA A 30 -14.20 -6.44 -14.39
C ALA A 30 -15.07 -5.32 -15.00
N GLY A 31 -14.52 -4.12 -15.20
CA GLY A 31 -15.23 -2.97 -15.79
C GLY A 31 -15.99 -2.10 -14.77
N GLY A 32 -15.80 -2.34 -13.47
CA GLY A 32 -16.26 -1.46 -12.40
C GLY A 32 -15.23 -0.38 -12.04
N LEU A 33 -15.50 0.40 -10.99
CA LEU A 33 -14.56 1.33 -10.38
C LEU A 33 -14.00 0.73 -9.09
N GLY A 34 -12.75 0.26 -9.14
CA GLY A 34 -12.03 -0.21 -7.96
C GLY A 34 -11.56 0.96 -7.09
N VAL A 35 -11.57 0.76 -5.77
CA VAL A 35 -11.16 1.77 -4.79
C VAL A 35 -10.10 1.20 -3.85
N VAL A 36 -9.01 1.94 -3.67
CA VAL A 36 -8.00 1.63 -2.66
C VAL A 36 -8.28 2.44 -1.41
N SER A 37 -8.52 1.77 -0.28
CA SER A 37 -8.65 2.43 1.02
C SER A 37 -7.27 2.84 1.56
N GLY A 38 -7.11 4.12 1.87
CA GLY A 38 -5.89 4.66 2.48
C GLY A 38 -5.81 4.50 4.00
N VAL A 39 -6.83 3.93 4.65
CA VAL A 39 -6.92 3.87 6.12
C VAL A 39 -5.77 3.03 6.69
N ALA A 40 -4.91 3.66 7.49
CA ALA A 40 -3.73 3.06 8.10
C ALA A 40 -2.79 2.32 7.12
N ILE A 41 -2.75 2.74 5.85
CA ILE A 41 -2.01 2.00 4.82
C ILE A 41 -0.50 1.94 5.06
N HIS A 42 0.07 2.97 5.68
CA HIS A 42 1.45 2.99 6.17
C HIS A 42 1.74 1.85 7.16
N VAL A 43 0.78 1.53 8.05
CA VAL A 43 0.90 0.41 8.99
C VAL A 43 0.88 -0.92 8.24
N LEU A 44 -0.01 -1.06 7.27
CA LEU A 44 -0.11 -2.29 6.47
C LEU A 44 1.16 -2.55 5.67
N VAL A 45 1.67 -1.54 4.97
CA VAL A 45 2.92 -1.64 4.21
C VAL A 45 4.11 -1.99 5.12
N ALA A 46 4.23 -1.32 6.26
CA ALA A 46 5.27 -1.66 7.24
C ALA A 46 5.15 -3.10 7.75
N ARG A 47 3.91 -3.60 7.99
CA ARG A 47 3.70 -4.99 8.41
C ARG A 47 4.02 -5.99 7.31
N VAL A 48 3.66 -5.71 6.05
CA VAL A 48 4.02 -6.53 4.89
C VAL A 48 5.53 -6.64 4.74
N LEU A 49 6.26 -5.53 4.85
CA LEU A 49 7.72 -5.53 4.84
C LEU A 49 8.31 -6.37 5.99
N GLN A 50 7.73 -6.29 7.18
CA GLN A 50 8.20 -7.06 8.34
C GLN A 50 7.94 -8.56 8.24
N ILE A 51 6.96 -9.01 7.44
CA ILE A 51 6.77 -10.43 7.14
C ILE A 51 7.54 -10.88 5.88
N GLY A 52 8.50 -10.07 5.42
CA GLY A 52 9.39 -10.42 4.32
C GLY A 52 8.90 -10.02 2.93
N ASP A 53 7.88 -9.16 2.85
CA ASP A 53 7.25 -8.74 1.60
C ASP A 53 6.90 -9.94 0.69
N PRO A 54 5.97 -10.82 1.11
CA PRO A 54 5.56 -11.98 0.32
C PRO A 54 5.15 -11.57 -1.10
N GLY A 55 5.71 -12.23 -2.11
CA GLY A 55 5.50 -11.88 -3.52
C GLY A 55 6.28 -10.65 -4.00
N GLY A 56 7.08 -10.00 -3.14
CA GLY A 56 7.96 -8.87 -3.48
C GLY A 56 7.21 -7.61 -3.91
N HIS A 57 5.92 -7.50 -3.61
CA HIS A 57 5.05 -6.46 -4.18
C HIS A 57 5.46 -5.05 -3.75
N ILE A 58 5.76 -4.86 -2.46
CA ILE A 58 6.13 -3.54 -1.93
C ILE A 58 7.51 -3.14 -2.45
N ARG A 59 8.47 -4.06 -2.52
CA ARG A 59 9.80 -3.78 -3.07
C ARG A 59 9.76 -3.50 -4.59
N ARG A 60 8.88 -4.14 -5.35
CA ARG A 60 8.65 -3.76 -6.76
C ARG A 60 8.10 -2.34 -6.88
N ALA A 61 7.09 -2.00 -6.08
CA ALA A 61 6.57 -0.64 -6.05
C ALA A 61 7.63 0.40 -5.64
N ALA A 62 8.53 0.04 -4.71
CA ALA A 62 9.67 0.88 -4.34
C ALA A 62 10.62 1.17 -5.51
N ALA A 63 10.87 0.18 -6.38
CA ALA A 63 11.70 0.38 -7.57
C ALA A 63 11.07 1.34 -8.59
N ALA A 64 9.73 1.43 -8.61
CA ALA A 64 8.98 2.37 -9.46
C ALA A 64 8.71 3.72 -8.78
N PHE A 65 9.04 3.89 -7.51
CA PHE A 65 8.69 5.09 -6.75
C PHE A 65 9.55 6.30 -7.17
N PRO A 66 8.95 7.46 -7.50
CA PRO A 66 9.70 8.62 -8.03
C PRO A 66 10.71 9.26 -7.07
N VAL A 67 10.61 8.98 -5.77
CA VAL A 67 11.52 9.51 -4.75
C VAL A 67 12.23 8.35 -4.03
N PRO A 68 13.30 7.78 -4.63
CA PRO A 68 13.91 6.55 -4.14
C PRO A 68 14.42 6.61 -2.69
N SER A 69 14.82 7.79 -2.22
CA SER A 69 15.29 7.99 -0.84
C SER A 69 14.21 7.65 0.21
N ILE A 70 12.97 8.04 -0.05
CA ILE A 70 11.82 7.76 0.83
C ILE A 70 11.49 6.27 0.85
N ALA A 71 11.48 5.60 -0.32
CA ALA A 71 11.24 4.17 -0.37
C ALA A 71 12.35 3.37 0.32
N ARG A 72 13.62 3.79 0.15
CA ARG A 72 14.76 3.20 0.87
C ARG A 72 14.64 3.39 2.39
N GLU A 73 14.18 4.55 2.86
CA GLU A 73 13.94 4.79 4.28
C GLU A 73 12.89 3.80 4.84
N ALA A 74 11.78 3.60 4.12
CA ALA A 74 10.73 2.66 4.52
C ALA A 74 11.23 1.20 4.55
N ILE A 75 11.94 0.77 3.49
CA ILE A 75 12.50 -0.59 3.40
C ILE A 75 13.52 -0.81 4.52
N SER A 76 14.48 0.11 4.68
CA SER A 76 15.49 0.01 5.73
C SER A 76 14.89 -0.01 7.14
N ALA A 77 13.76 0.66 7.35
CA ALA A 77 13.11 0.71 8.65
C ALA A 77 12.33 -0.55 9.01
N TYR A 78 11.73 -1.25 8.03
CA TYR A 78 10.72 -2.27 8.29
C TYR A 78 10.92 -3.62 7.59
N PHE A 79 11.74 -3.72 6.55
CA PHE A 79 11.93 -4.99 5.85
C PHE A 79 12.74 -5.97 6.70
N VAL A 80 12.25 -7.22 6.76
CA VAL A 80 12.95 -8.33 7.41
C VAL A 80 13.04 -9.46 6.40
N GLU A 81 14.24 -9.77 5.92
CA GLU A 81 14.47 -10.88 4.98
C GLU A 81 13.99 -12.19 5.61
N GLY A 82 13.19 -12.97 4.87
CA GLY A 82 12.53 -14.18 5.39
C GLY A 82 11.39 -13.94 6.40
N GLY A 83 11.13 -12.68 6.77
CA GLY A 83 10.09 -12.27 7.70
C GLY A 83 10.48 -12.39 9.17
N LYS A 84 9.79 -11.60 10.02
CA LYS A 84 9.99 -11.64 11.47
C LYS A 84 9.53 -13.00 12.04
N PRO A 85 10.12 -13.46 13.17
CA PRO A 85 9.60 -14.60 13.92
C PRO A 85 8.13 -14.40 14.30
N ARG A 86 7.35 -15.49 14.33
CA ARG A 86 5.89 -15.43 14.55
C ARG A 86 5.54 -14.88 15.93
N GLU A 87 6.36 -15.24 16.91
CA GLU A 87 6.22 -14.94 18.34
C GLU A 87 6.63 -13.50 18.67
N LYS A 88 7.42 -12.85 17.79
CA LYS A 88 7.83 -11.46 17.99
C LYS A 88 6.72 -10.51 17.54
N PRO A 89 6.42 -9.46 18.31
CA PRO A 89 5.47 -8.43 17.89
C PRO A 89 6.01 -7.68 16.67
N PHE A 90 5.11 -7.03 15.93
CA PHE A 90 5.52 -6.10 14.90
C PHE A 90 6.25 -4.90 15.51
N LYS A 91 7.31 -4.45 14.85
CA LYS A 91 7.91 -3.12 15.08
C LYS A 91 6.81 -2.07 14.91
N ALA A 92 6.71 -1.21 15.91
CA ALA A 92 5.72 -0.15 15.95
C ALA A 92 5.91 0.84 14.79
N VAL A 93 4.78 1.33 14.30
CA VAL A 93 4.72 2.43 13.34
C VAL A 93 4.22 3.65 14.10
N PRO A 94 4.85 4.84 13.97
CA PRO A 94 4.39 6.05 14.64
C PRO A 94 2.92 6.35 14.30
N ILE A 95 2.18 6.84 15.29
CA ILE A 95 0.79 7.28 15.12
C ILE A 95 0.79 8.73 14.63
N PHE A 96 -0.17 9.08 13.79
CA PHE A 96 -0.37 10.47 13.36
C PHE A 96 -0.76 11.35 14.54
N THR A 97 -0.08 12.49 14.66
CA THR A 97 -0.38 13.56 15.61
C THR A 97 -0.69 14.83 14.82
N ILE A 98 -0.99 15.94 15.52
CA ILE A 98 -1.14 17.26 14.89
C ILE A 98 0.13 17.67 14.13
N ASN A 99 1.31 17.31 14.67
CA ASN A 99 2.62 17.59 14.09
C ASN A 99 3.36 16.28 13.81
N PRO A 100 3.01 15.55 12.73
CA PRO A 100 3.62 14.28 12.42
C PRO A 100 5.08 14.45 12.00
N SER A 101 5.92 13.45 12.30
CA SER A 101 7.30 13.45 11.82
C SER A 101 7.36 13.28 10.29
N GLN A 102 8.39 13.85 9.67
CA GLN A 102 8.61 13.68 8.23
C GLN A 102 8.73 12.20 7.83
N LYS A 103 9.30 11.36 8.69
CA LYS A 103 9.41 9.91 8.47
C LYS A 103 8.05 9.23 8.35
N LEU A 104 7.09 9.62 9.18
CA LEU A 104 5.73 9.09 9.12
C LEU A 104 5.01 9.56 7.84
N ILE A 105 5.17 10.85 7.48
CA ILE A 105 4.63 11.38 6.23
C ILE A 105 5.20 10.62 5.03
N ASN A 106 6.52 10.47 4.97
CA ASN A 106 7.26 9.75 3.93
C ASN A 106 6.75 8.31 3.77
N LEU A 107 6.64 7.57 4.87
CA LEU A 107 6.10 6.21 4.88
C LEU A 107 4.67 6.18 4.33
N ASN A 108 3.83 7.13 4.72
CA ASN A 108 2.44 7.19 4.27
C ASN A 108 2.30 7.54 2.79
N VAL A 109 3.11 8.47 2.28
CA VAL A 109 3.15 8.80 0.84
C VAL A 109 3.59 7.57 0.03
N PHE A 110 4.68 6.93 0.44
CA PHE A 110 5.16 5.71 -0.21
C PHE A 110 4.11 4.59 -0.18
N ALA A 111 3.47 4.37 0.96
CA ALA A 111 2.46 3.32 1.11
C ALA A 111 1.24 3.53 0.21
N ASN A 112 0.75 4.77 0.09
CA ASN A 112 -0.33 5.11 -0.83
C ASN A 112 0.09 4.90 -2.29
N PHE A 113 1.29 5.37 -2.66
CA PHE A 113 1.82 5.14 -4.00
C PHE A 113 1.88 3.64 -4.31
N ALA A 114 2.45 2.83 -3.43
CA ALA A 114 2.61 1.40 -3.65
C ALA A 114 1.27 0.70 -3.90
N ALA A 115 0.25 1.02 -3.10
CA ALA A 115 -1.07 0.42 -3.26
C ALA A 115 -1.75 0.83 -4.57
N VAL A 116 -1.68 2.10 -4.97
CA VAL A 116 -2.26 2.56 -6.24
C VAL A 116 -1.48 2.02 -7.44
N TRP A 117 -0.15 2.00 -7.37
CA TRP A 117 0.72 1.48 -8.42
C TRP A 117 0.45 -0.02 -8.66
N LEU A 118 0.36 -0.83 -7.60
CA LEU A 118 0.00 -2.25 -7.69
C LEU A 118 -1.43 -2.46 -8.21
N ALA A 119 -2.38 -1.59 -7.83
CA ALA A 119 -3.74 -1.66 -8.33
C ALA A 119 -3.80 -1.40 -9.84
N LYS A 120 -2.94 -0.49 -10.35
CA LYS A 120 -2.83 -0.17 -11.77
C LYS A 120 -2.18 -1.28 -12.59
N GLU A 121 -1.30 -2.11 -12.03
CA GLU A 121 -0.55 -3.12 -12.80
C GLU A 121 -1.45 -3.95 -13.73
N GLY A 122 -1.07 -4.04 -15.02
CA GLY A 122 -1.80 -4.81 -16.02
C GLY A 122 -3.14 -4.20 -16.46
N HIS A 123 -3.26 -2.88 -16.36
CA HIS A 123 -4.21 -2.06 -17.12
C HIS A 123 -3.43 -1.30 -18.21
N ASP A 124 -4.02 -1.16 -19.39
CA ASP A 124 -3.46 -0.42 -20.54
C ASP A 124 -3.71 1.09 -20.44
#